data_AF-A0A7Z0PST6-F1
#
_entry.id   AF-A0A7Z0PST6-F1
#
_cell.length_a   1.000
_cell.length_b   1.000
_cell.length_c   1.000
_cell.angle_alpha   90.00
_cell.angle_beta   90.00
_cell.angle_gamma   90.00
#
_symmetry.space_group_name_H-M   'P 1'
#
loop_
_entity.id
_entity.type
_entity.pdbx_description
1 polymer ?
#
loop_
_entity_poly.entity_id
_entity_poly.type
_entity_poly.pdbx_seq_one_letter_code
_entity_poly.pdbx_strand_id
1 'polypeptide(L)'
;MKSWPMVRIRMPIRRFSSARSNVAKVPSSWALVCAAEPARRVATDAVRLHAAVGMTEEHDAQLFHRRTAVDALLVGRPTEFRRPAVPLLARAYA
;
A
#
# COMPACT_ATOMS: atom_id res chain seq x y z
N MET A 1 4.79 6.04 -43.16
CA MET A 1 5.40 6.69 -41.97
C MET A 1 4.42 7.70 -41.41
N LYS A 2 3.74 7.39 -40.30
CA LYS A 2 2.81 8.33 -39.64
C LYS A 2 3.55 9.03 -38.50
N SER A 3 3.86 10.32 -38.66
CA SER A 3 4.42 11.15 -37.59
C SER A 3 3.32 11.57 -36.64
N TRP A 4 3.52 11.33 -35.34
CA TRP A 4 2.65 11.84 -34.28
C TRP A 4 3.26 13.12 -33.70
N PRO A 5 2.47 14.17 -33.42
CA PRO A 5 3.00 15.40 -32.85
C PRO A 5 3.33 15.21 -31.37
N MET A 6 4.54 15.60 -30.97
CA MET A 6 4.95 15.68 -29.56
C MET A 6 4.19 16.80 -28.86
N VAL A 7 3.11 16.47 -28.15
CA VAL A 7 2.51 17.38 -27.17
C VAL A 7 3.30 17.28 -25.87
N ARG A 8 4.19 18.24 -25.60
CA ARG A 8 4.81 18.40 -24.27
C ARG A 8 3.77 18.95 -23.30
N ILE A 9 3.07 18.06 -22.61
CA ILE A 9 2.23 18.43 -21.48
C ILE A 9 3.16 18.82 -20.33
N ARG A 10 3.37 20.12 -20.13
CA ARG A 10 4.13 20.65 -19.00
C ARG A 10 3.24 20.58 -17.75
N MET A 11 3.23 19.43 -17.09
CA MET A 11 2.57 19.27 -15.79
C MET A 11 3.35 20.09 -14.74
N PRO A 12 2.72 21.06 -14.05
CA PRO A 12 3.36 21.67 -12.90
C PRO A 12 3.45 20.61 -11.80
N ILE A 13 4.68 20.18 -11.47
CA ILE A 13 4.94 19.40 -10.27
C ILE A 13 4.56 20.31 -9.10
N ARG A 14 3.32 20.21 -8.60
CA ARG A 14 2.94 20.79 -7.31
C ARG A 14 3.80 20.09 -6.27
N ARG A 15 4.79 20.79 -5.74
CA ARG A 15 5.57 20.34 -4.59
C ARG A 15 4.60 20.17 -3.42
N PHE A 16 4.22 18.93 -3.13
CA PHE A 16 3.41 18.63 -1.97
C PHE A 16 4.31 18.75 -0.74
N SER A 17 4.30 19.92 -0.08
CA SER A 17 5.06 20.10 1.16
C SER A 17 4.33 19.38 2.30
N SER A 18 4.58 18.08 2.45
CA SER A 18 4.03 17.27 3.56
C SER A 18 4.69 17.54 4.92
N ALA A 19 5.46 18.63 5.03
CA ALA A 19 6.28 18.89 6.19
C ALA A 19 5.42 19.21 7.43
N ARG A 20 5.18 18.17 8.24
CA ARG A 20 4.85 18.19 9.69
C ARG A 20 3.40 18.50 10.14
N SER A 21 2.38 18.51 9.28
CA SER A 21 0.99 18.57 9.78
C SER A 21 0.47 17.19 10.19
N ASN A 22 -0.23 17.08 11.32
CA ASN A 22 -0.92 15.84 11.71
C ASN A 22 -1.95 15.41 10.64
N VAL A 23 -2.51 16.38 9.90
CA VAL A 23 -3.45 16.15 8.81
C VAL A 23 -2.82 15.42 7.62
N ALA A 24 -1.52 15.57 7.34
CA ALA A 24 -0.84 14.78 6.31
C ALA A 24 -0.48 13.37 6.79
N LYS A 25 -0.27 13.18 8.10
CA LYS A 25 0.04 11.87 8.70
C LYS A 25 -1.16 10.92 8.65
N VAL A 26 -2.38 11.42 8.82
CA VAL A 26 -3.61 10.60 8.83
C VAL A 26 -3.86 9.88 7.51
N PRO A 27 -3.91 10.56 6.34
CA PRO A 27 -4.07 9.91 5.04
C PRO A 27 -2.97 8.89 4.78
N SER A 28 -1.71 9.20 5.11
CA SER A 28 -0.59 8.29 4.85
C SER A 28 -0.63 7.04 5.72
N SER A 29 -0.87 7.16 7.03
CA SER A 29 -0.99 5.98 7.91
C SER A 29 -2.23 5.15 7.58
N TRP A 30 -3.34 5.80 7.23
CA TRP A 30 -4.58 5.11 6.89
C TRP A 30 -4.46 4.40 5.54
N ALA A 31 -3.86 5.05 4.54
CA ALA A 31 -3.57 4.43 3.24
C ALA A 31 -2.70 3.18 3.39
N LEU A 32 -1.68 3.22 4.25
CA LEU A 32 -0.86 2.05 4.55
C LEU A 32 -1.68 0.91 5.17
N VAL A 33 -2.53 1.19 6.17
CA VAL A 33 -3.41 0.16 6.77
C VAL A 33 -4.38 -0.43 5.74
N CYS A 34 -5.00 0.43 4.93
CA CYS A 34 -5.96 0.02 3.90
C CYS A 34 -5.32 -0.81 2.77
N ALA A 35 -4.04 -0.62 2.47
CA ALA A 35 -3.34 -1.41 1.46
C ALA A 35 -2.74 -2.69 2.04
N ALA A 36 -2.00 -2.59 3.15
CA ALA A 36 -1.19 -3.69 3.67
C ALA A 36 -2.02 -4.79 4.35
N GLU A 37 -3.11 -4.45 5.05
CA GLU A 37 -3.94 -5.47 5.72
C GLU A 37 -4.67 -6.39 4.71
N PRO A 38 -5.36 -5.86 3.68
CA PRO A 38 -5.95 -6.70 2.64
C PRO A 38 -4.89 -7.47 1.85
N ALA A 39 -3.77 -6.84 1.49
CA ALA A 39 -2.70 -7.52 0.74
C ALA A 39 -2.21 -8.78 1.48
N ARG A 40 -1.94 -8.66 2.78
CA ARG A 40 -1.49 -9.80 3.60
C ARG A 40 -2.55 -10.91 3.69
N ARG A 41 -3.82 -10.53 3.90
CA ARG A 41 -4.93 -11.49 3.98
C ARG A 41 -5.13 -12.22 2.67
N VAL A 42 -5.30 -11.48 1.56
CA VAL A 42 -5.53 -12.04 0.23
C VAL A 42 -4.36 -12.90 -0.23
N ALA A 43 -3.12 -12.48 -0.01
CA ALA A 43 -1.96 -13.29 -0.39
C ALA A 43 -1.88 -14.60 0.43
N THR A 44 -2.25 -14.55 1.71
CA THR A 44 -2.32 -15.75 2.56
C THR A 44 -3.45 -16.69 2.10
N ASP A 45 -4.62 -16.14 1.81
CA ASP A 45 -5.77 -16.92 1.37
C ASP A 45 -5.54 -17.51 -0.03
N ALA A 46 -4.89 -16.78 -0.93
CA ALA A 46 -4.48 -17.30 -2.24
C ALA A 46 -3.60 -18.55 -2.09
N VAL A 47 -2.55 -18.50 -1.27
CA VAL A 47 -1.70 -19.68 -1.00
C VAL A 47 -2.53 -20.84 -0.42
N ARG A 48 -3.45 -20.56 0.51
CA ARG A 48 -4.30 -21.60 1.12
C ARG A 48 -5.27 -22.24 0.13
N LEU A 49 -5.90 -21.45 -0.75
CA LEU A 49 -6.82 -21.95 -1.77
C LEU A 49 -6.12 -22.89 -2.75
N HIS A 50 -4.85 -22.61 -3.07
CA HIS A 50 -4.02 -23.47 -3.91
C HIS A 50 -3.30 -24.58 -3.12
N ALA A 51 -3.46 -24.64 -1.80
CA ALA A 51 -2.78 -25.61 -0.93
C ALA A 51 -1.27 -25.72 -1.23
N ALA A 52 -0.72 -26.94 -1.32
CA ALA A 52 0.70 -27.16 -1.57
C ALA A 52 1.16 -26.63 -2.94
N VAL A 53 0.31 -26.65 -3.97
CA VAL A 53 0.70 -26.14 -5.30
C VAL A 53 0.79 -24.61 -5.32
N GLY A 54 0.12 -23.93 -4.39
CA GLY A 54 0.26 -22.48 -4.19
C GLY A 54 1.63 -22.04 -3.68
N MET A 55 2.45 -22.99 -3.23
CA MET A 55 3.82 -22.75 -2.74
C MET A 55 4.91 -23.13 -3.75
N THR A 56 4.54 -23.63 -4.93
CA THR A 56 5.48 -23.94 -6.01
C THR A 56 5.69 -22.73 -6.93
N GLU A 57 6.70 -22.81 -7.79
CA GLU A 57 6.99 -21.77 -8.80
C GLU A 57 5.98 -21.75 -9.96
N GLU A 58 5.04 -22.69 -10.01
CA GLU A 58 3.96 -22.72 -11.00
C GLU A 58 2.89 -21.65 -10.71
N HIS A 59 2.89 -21.04 -9.53
CA HIS A 59 1.95 -20.01 -9.12
C HIS A 59 2.66 -18.82 -8.44
N ASP A 60 2.27 -17.60 -8.79
CA ASP A 60 2.81 -16.38 -8.19
C ASP A 60 2.33 -16.13 -6.75
N ALA A 61 1.38 -16.92 -6.25
CA ALA A 61 0.76 -16.73 -4.93
C ALA A 61 1.81 -16.70 -3.80
N GLN A 62 2.82 -17.57 -3.88
CA GLN A 62 3.94 -17.61 -2.92
C GLN A 62 4.80 -16.35 -2.94
N LEU A 63 4.98 -15.72 -4.10
CA LEU A 63 5.74 -14.48 -4.23
C LEU A 63 5.02 -13.34 -3.49
N PHE A 64 3.71 -13.21 -3.69
CA PHE A 64 2.92 -12.20 -3.00
C PHE A 64 2.83 -12.46 -1.49
N HIS A 65 2.73 -13.73 -1.09
CA HIS A 65 2.72 -14.10 0.32
C HIS A 65 4.02 -13.66 1.01
N ARG A 66 5.18 -14.00 0.44
CA ARG A 66 6.49 -13.58 0.96
C ARG A 66 6.66 -12.05 0.90
N ARG A 67 6.20 -11.41 -0.17
CA ARG A 67 6.27 -9.95 -0.32
C ARG A 67 5.54 -9.22 0.79
N THR A 68 4.37 -9.69 1.22
CA THR A 68 3.65 -9.02 2.31
C THR A 68 4.41 -9.06 3.64
N ALA A 69 5.25 -10.08 3.87
CA ALA A 69 6.15 -10.12 5.01
C ALA A 69 7.30 -9.11 4.87
N VAL A 70 7.87 -8.96 3.67
CA VAL A 70 8.90 -7.94 3.38
C VAL A 70 8.33 -6.53 3.51
N ASP A 71 7.14 -6.27 2.99
CA ASP A 71 6.48 -4.97 3.09
C ASP A 71 6.27 -4.59 4.56
N ALA A 72 5.86 -5.54 5.41
CA ALA A 72 5.74 -5.32 6.85
C ALA A 72 7.07 -4.93 7.53
N LEU A 73 8.22 -5.41 7.02
CA LEU A 73 9.54 -5.02 7.52
C LEU A 73 9.99 -3.65 7.00
N LEU A 74 9.65 -3.32 5.75
CA LEU A 74 10.07 -2.06 5.10
C LEU A 74 9.24 -0.86 5.55
N VAL A 75 7.91 -1.02 5.59
CA VAL A 75 6.98 0.07 5.86
C VAL A 75 6.25 -0.08 7.19
N GLY A 76 6.46 -1.16 7.94
CA GLY A 76 5.83 -1.42 9.23
C GLY A 76 4.53 -2.25 9.12
N ARG A 77 4.05 -2.76 10.25
CA ARG A 77 2.83 -3.59 10.29
C ARG A 77 1.57 -2.73 10.37
N PRO A 78 0.43 -3.14 9.77
CA PRO A 78 -0.83 -2.41 9.86
C PRO A 78 -1.27 -2.10 11.30
N THR A 79 -0.98 -2.99 12.25
CA THR A 79 -1.28 -2.82 13.68
C THR A 79 -0.53 -1.65 14.31
N GLU A 80 0.68 -1.35 13.83
CA GLU A 80 1.53 -0.26 14.31
C GLU A 80 0.98 1.11 13.87
N PHE A 81 0.24 1.17 12.75
CA PHE A 81 -0.38 2.39 12.22
C PHE A 81 -1.83 2.58 12.65
N ARG A 82 -2.58 1.50 12.90
CA ARG A 82 -3.99 1.60 13.31
C ARG A 82 -4.15 2.33 14.64
N ARG A 83 -3.35 1.98 15.67
CA ARG A 83 -3.47 2.57 17.01
C ARG A 83 -3.19 4.09 17.01
N PRO A 84 -2.13 4.60 16.36
CA PRO A 84 -1.90 6.05 16.25
C PRO A 84 -2.89 6.79 15.34
N ALA A 85 -3.46 6.13 14.32
CA ALA A 85 -4.36 6.78 13.36
C ALA A 85 -5.75 7.10 13.94
N VAL A 86 -6.27 6.24 14.83
CA VAL A 86 -7.61 6.39 15.43
C VAL A 86 -7.87 7.77 16.06
N PRO A 87 -7.05 8.27 17.00
CA PRO A 87 -7.29 9.58 17.61
C PRO A 87 -7.16 10.73 16.62
N LEU A 88 -6.39 10.55 15.55
CA LEU A 88 -6.22 11.57 14.53
C LEU A 88 -7.39 11.62 13.55
N LEU A 89 -7.98 10.47 13.20
CA LEU A 89 -9.23 10.39 12.44
C LEU A 89 -10.39 10.99 13.23
N ALA A 90 -10.49 10.68 14.53
CA ALA A 90 -11.51 11.27 15.40
C ALA A 90 -11.44 12.80 15.42
N ARG A 91 -10.25 13.39 15.38
CA ARG A 91 -10.06 14.86 15.30
C ARG A 91 -10.32 15.45 13.91
N ALA A 92 -10.23 14.65 12.86
CA ALA A 92 -10.42 15.11 11.48
C ALA A 92 -11.88 15.12 11.05
N TYR A 93 -12.72 14.30 11.70
CA TYR A 93 -14.13 14.11 11.38
C TYR A 93 -15.10 14.44 12.54
N ALA A 94 -14.59 15.00 13.64
CA ALA A 94 -15.39 15.62 14.70
C ALA A 94 -15.57 17.12 14.42
#